data_AF-A0A2V6NSW0-F1
#
_entry.id   AF-A0A2V6NSW0-F1
#
_cell.length_a   1.000
_cell.length_b   1.000
_cell.length_c   1.000
_cell.angle_alpha   90.00
_cell.angle_beta   90.00
_cell.angle_gamma   90.00
#
_symmetry.space_group_name_H-M   'P 1'
#
loop_
_entity.id
_entity.type
_entity.pdbx_description
1 polymer ?
#
loop_
_entity_poly.entity_id
_entity_poly.type
_entity_poly.pdbx_seq_one_letter_code
_entity_poly.pdbx_strand_id
1 'polypeptide(L)' 'MRASDTVRVQAISKRQGNVILIETQMYQRVRTRDGRKNVDRYEEQENAKLFIPTPFARIILHCARTGLSKT' A
#
# COMPACT_ATOMS: atom_id res chain seq x y z
N MET A 1 -2.98 -5.74 0.59
CA MET A 1 -4.02 -5.05 1.40
C MET A 1 -5.12 -4.59 0.46
N ARG A 2 -6.38 -4.95 0.71
CA ARG A 2 -7.52 -4.44 -0.06
C ARG A 2 -8.23 -3.45 0.85
N ALA A 3 -8.01 -2.16 0.64
CA ALA A 3 -8.53 -1.10 1.52
C ALA A 3 -10.03 -0.82 1.30
N SER A 4 -10.56 -1.19 0.12
CA SER A 4 -11.97 -1.09 -0.28
C SER A 4 -12.17 -1.79 -1.63
N ASP A 5 -13.40 -2.16 -2.02
CA ASP A 5 -13.72 -2.64 -3.38
C ASP A 5 -13.45 -1.57 -4.46
N THR A 6 -13.46 -0.30 -4.06
CA THR A 6 -13.21 0.85 -4.94
C THR A 6 -11.74 1.26 -4.98
N VAL A 7 -10.87 0.70 -4.13
CA VAL A 7 -9.47 1.13 -4.03
C VAL A 7 -8.53 -0.07 -4.20
N ARG A 8 -7.61 0.05 -5.15
CA ARG A 8 -6.48 -0.87 -5.31
C ARG A 8 -5.24 -0.20 -4.72
N VAL A 9 -4.56 -0.90 -3.82
CA VAL A 9 -3.30 -0.45 -3.25
C VAL A 9 -2.21 -1.41 -3.71
N GLN A 10 -1.19 -0.88 -4.37
CA GLN A 10 0.05 -1.58 -4.67
C GLN A 10 1.12 -1.07 -3.73
N ALA A 11 1.91 -1.96 -3.15
CA ALA A 11 3.00 -1.59 -2.26
C ALA A 11 4.26 -2.32 -2.70
N ILE A 12 5.34 -1.56 -2.91
CA ILE A 12 6.66 -2.07 -3.26
C ILE A 12 7.60 -1.69 -2.12
N SER A 13 8.40 -2.64 -1.64
CA SER A 13 9.40 -2.38 -0.62
C SER A 13 10.81 -2.66 -1.15
N LYS A 14 11.77 -1.83 -0.73
CA LYS A 14 13.19 -2.04 -1.01
C LYS A 14 14.04 -1.54 0.14
N ARG A 15 15.19 -2.17 0.34
CA ARG A 15 16.20 -1.73 1.32
C ARG A 15 17.17 -0.76 0.64
N GLN A 16 17.38 0.39 1.27
CA GLN A 16 18.38 1.39 0.86
C GLN A 16 19.28 1.69 2.05
N GLY A 17 20.45 1.04 2.09
CA GLY A 17 21.37 1.13 3.21
C GLY A 17 20.72 0.71 4.53
N ASN A 18 20.59 1.68 5.46
CA ASN A 18 20.01 1.47 6.79
C ASN A 18 18.51 1.81 6.88
N VAL A 19 17.84 2.05 5.75
CA VAL A 19 16.41 2.36 5.68
C VAL A 19 15.69 1.35 4.79
N ILE A 20 14.46 0.99 5.17
CA ILE A 20 13.49 0.30 4.32
C ILE A 20 12.56 1.36 3.75
N LEU A 21 12.55 1.49 2.44
CA LEU A 21 11.60 2.33 1.71
C LEU A 21 10.42 1.47 1.29
N ILE A 22 9.22 1.90 1.64
CA ILE A 22 7.96 1.34 1.16
C ILE A 22 7.27 2.42 0.33
N GLU A 23 7.07 2.13 -0.95
CA GLU A 23 6.33 2.99 -1.86
C GLU A 23 4.94 2.38 -2.05
N THR A 24 3.90 3.15 -1.76
CA THR A 24 2.52 2.72 -1.94
C THR A 24 1.87 3.55 -3.03
N GLN A 25 1.33 2.87 -4.03
CA GLN A 25 0.51 3.46 -5.07
C GLN A 25 -0.95 3.12 -4.84
N MET A 26 -1.79 4.14 -4.79
CA MET A 26 -3.23 3.99 -4.63
C MET A 26 -3.93 4.29 -5.94
N TYR A 27 -4.91 3.46 -6.28
CA TYR A 27 -5.73 3.64 -7.46
C TYR A 27 -7.20 3.54 -7.05
N GLN A 28 -7.98 4.58 -7.34
CA GLN A 28 -9.41 4.58 -7.07
C GLN A 28 -10.20 4.27 -8.35
N ARG A 29 -11.20 3.41 -8.22
CA ARG A 29 -12.16 3.12 -9.29
C ARG A 29 -13.07 4.33 -9.47
N VAL A 30 -13.03 4.92 -10.66
CA VAL A 30 -13.88 6.02 -11.10
C VAL A 30 -14.79 5.49 -12.21
N ARG A 31 -16.09 5.78 -12.08
CA ARG A 31 -17.06 5.47 -13.14
C ARG A 31 -17.17 6.69 -14.04
N THR A 32 -16.61 6.57 -15.24
CA THR A 32 -16.74 7.59 -16.29
C THR A 32 -17.76 7.16 -17.33
N ARG A 33 -18.54 8.11 -17.84
CA ARG A 33 -19.51 7.86 -18.90
C ARG A 33 -18.85 8.17 -20.25
N ASP A 34 -18.66 7.15 -21.07
CA ASP A 34 -18.13 7.28 -22.43
C ASP A 34 -19.29 7.02 -23.41
N GLY A 35 -19.90 8.09 -23.90
CA GLY A 35 -21.15 8.06 -24.67
C GLY A 35 -22.33 7.46 -23.88
N ARG A 36 -22.86 6.32 -24.34
CA ARG A 36 -23.99 5.61 -23.68
C ARG A 36 -23.55 4.50 -22.72
N LYS A 37 -22.24 4.24 -22.56
CA LYS A 37 -21.72 3.17 -21.70
C LYS A 37 -21.02 3.73 -20.47
N ASN A 38 -21.19 3.06 -19.33
CA ASN A 38 -20.38 3.30 -18.14
C ASN A 38 -19.09 2.49 -18.27
N VAL A 39 -17.95 3.16 -18.19
CA VAL A 39 -16.62 2.54 -18.21
C VAL A 39 -15.99 2.73 -16.84
N ASP A 40 -15.62 1.62 -16.21
CA ASP A 40 -14.82 1.65 -14.99
C ASP A 40 -13.36 1.92 -15.34
N ARG A 41 -12.81 3.01 -14.83
CA ARG A 41 -11.39 3.34 -14.93
C ARG A 41 -10.80 3.36 -13.52
N TYR A 42 -9.49 3.13 -13.43
CA TYR A 42 -8.75 3.31 -12.19
C TYR A 42 -7.88 4.55 -12.35
N GLU A 43 -8.13 5.56 -11.53
CA GLU A 43 -7.34 6.79 -11.49
C GLU A 43 -6.34 6.70 -10.35
N GLU A 44 -5.10 7.11 -10.63
CA GLU A 44 -4.03 7.19 -9.63
C GLU A 44 -4.40 8.25 -8.59
N GLN A 45 -4.30 7.85 -7.34
CA GLN A 45 -4.56 8.66 -6.15
C GLN A 45 -3.22 9.09 -5.53
N GLU A 46 -3.25 9.50 -4.27
CA GLU A 46 -2.04 9.87 -3.55
C GLU A 46 -1.06 8.69 -3.41
N ASN A 47 0.16 8.92 -3.89
CA ASN A 47 1.28 8.01 -3.70
C ASN A 47 2.03 8.40 -2.43
N ALA A 48 2.16 7.47 -1.49
CA ALA A 48 2.91 7.68 -0.27
C ALA A 48 4.24 6.93 -0.28
N LYS A 49 5.26 7.54 0.33
CA LYS A 49 6.56 6.94 0.57
C LYS A 49 6.84 6.91 2.06
N LEU A 50 7.04 5.72 2.60
CA LEU A 50 7.37 5.51 3.98
C LEU A 50 8.83 5.08 4.10
N PHE A 51 9.58 5.78 4.94
CA PHE A 51 10.97 5.51 5.24
C PHE A 51 11.08 4.95 6.66
N ILE A 52 11.45 3.68 6.78
CA ILE A 52 11.55 3.01 8.07
C ILE A 52 13.02 2.70 8.34
N PRO A 53 13.67 3.32 9.34
CA PRO A 53 15.01 2.91 9.72
C PRO A 53 15.03 1.43 10.14
N THR A 54 16.08 0.70 9.76
CA THR A 54 16.19 -0.75 10.00
C THR A 54 16.00 -1.16 11.47
N PRO A 55 16.51 -0.41 12.47
CA PRO A 55 16.24 -0.73 13.87
C PRO A 55 14.73 -0.76 14.20
N PHE A 56 13.96 0.21 13.71
CA PHE A 56 12.51 0.25 13.90
C PHE A 56 11.80 -0.89 13.16
N ALA A 57 12.22 -1.21 11.94
CA ALA A 57 11.64 -2.33 11.20
C ALA A 57 11.79 -3.67 11.95
N ARG A 58 12.92 -3.88 12.64
CA ARG A 58 13.14 -5.07 13.48
C ARG A 58 12.18 -5.12 14.66
N ILE A 59 11.93 -3.98 15.31
CA ILE A 59 10.97 -3.87 16.42
C ILE A 59 9.56 -4.19 15.92
N ILE A 60 9.12 -3.59 14.82
CA ILE A 60 7.80 -3.85 14.21
C ILE A 60 7.64 -5.34 13.90
N LEU A 61 8.65 -5.96 13.28
CA LEU A 61 8.63 -7.38 12.95
C LEU A 61 8.56 -8.26 14.21
N HIS A 62 9.31 -7.91 15.26
CA HIS A 62 9.26 -8.62 16.54
C HIS A 62 7.86 -8.55 17.16
N CYS A 63 7.28 -7.36 17.25
CA CYS A 63 5.92 -7.16 17.78
C CYS A 63 4.87 -7.94 16.97
N ALA A 64 4.96 -7.89 15.63
CA ALA A 64 4.05 -8.61 14.76
C ALA A 64 4.15 -10.14 14.96
N ARG A 65 5.36 -10.68 15.03
CA ARG A 65 5.59 -12.12 15.29
C ARG A 65 5.05 -12.53 16.64
N THR A 66 5.34 -11.77 17.69
CA THR A 66 4.84 -12.06 19.05
C THR A 66 3.31 -11.98 19.13
N GLY A 67 2.68 -11.06 18.38
CA GLY A 67 1.23 -10.98 18.28
C GLY A 67 0.63 -12.19 17.56
N LEU A 68 1.25 -12.61 16.45
CA LEU A 68 0.79 -13.75 15.64
C LEU A 68 1.08 -15.12 16.27
N SER A 69 2.11 -15.23 17.12
CA SER A 69 2.44 -16.49 17.80
C SER A 69 1.57 -16.77 19.03
N LYS A 70 0.72 -15.83 19.44
CA LYS A 70 -0.22 -15.98 20.56
C LYS A 70 -1.61 -16.48 20.13
N THR A 71 -1.77 -16.78 18.84
CA THR A 71 -2.91 -17.51 18.24
C THR A 71 -2.48 -18.93 17.91
#